data_AF-A0A7I7SLS2-F1
#
_entry.id   AF-A0A7I7SLS2-F1
#
_cell.length_a   1.000
_cell.length_b   1.000
_cell.length_c   1.000
_cell.angle_alpha   90.00
_cell.angle_beta   90.00
_cell.angle_gamma   90.00
#
_symmetry.space_group_name_H-M   'P 1'
#
loop_
_entity.id
_entity.type
_entity.pdbx_description
1 polymer ?
#
loop_
_entity_poly.entity_id
_entity_poly.type
_entity_poly.pdbx_seq_one_letter_code
_entity_poly.pdbx_strand_id
1 'polypeptide(L)'
;MDQGSLRCDANVSLRPIGQAEFGTRTETKNVNSLKSVEVAVRYEMRRQAAVLTDGGTIRQETRHFDEAGFTSPGRDKETAEDYRYFPEPDLEPVAPARKR
;
A
#
# COMPACT_ATOMS: atom_id res chain seq x y z
N MET A 1 -10.76 11.86 -7.49
CA MET A 1 -11.17 10.46 -7.27
C MET A 1 -12.67 10.28 -7.43
N ASP A 2 -13.51 11.28 -7.13
CA ASP A 2 -14.98 11.24 -7.29
C ASP A 2 -15.53 10.64 -8.58
N GLN A 3 -14.83 10.76 -9.71
CA GLN A 3 -15.24 10.19 -11.00
C GLN A 3 -14.54 8.84 -11.32
N GLY A 4 -13.80 8.27 -10.37
CA GLY A 4 -13.03 7.03 -10.53
C GLY A 4 -11.76 7.13 -11.40
N SER A 5 -11.46 8.30 -11.97
CA SER A 5 -10.32 8.53 -12.88
C SER A 5 -8.94 8.55 -12.23
N LEU A 6 -8.89 8.62 -10.90
CA LEU A 6 -7.68 8.52 -10.09
C LEU A 6 -7.93 7.48 -9.02
N ARG A 7 -6.97 6.59 -8.78
CA ARG A 7 -6.97 5.58 -7.71
C ARG A 7 -5.66 5.66 -6.93
N CYS A 8 -5.69 5.33 -5.65
CA CYS A 8 -4.51 5.33 -4.80
C CYS A 8 -4.57 4.18 -3.80
N ASP A 9 -3.43 3.52 -3.63
CA ASP A 9 -3.16 2.59 -2.56
C ASP A 9 -2.06 3.17 -1.67
N ALA A 10 -2.24 3.10 -0.35
CA ALA A 10 -1.30 3.66 0.61
C ALA A 10 -0.39 2.58 1.19
N ASN A 11 0.91 2.69 0.93
CA ASN A 11 1.94 1.77 1.43
C ASN A 11 2.65 2.42 2.62
N VAL A 12 2.51 1.84 3.82
CA VAL A 12 3.02 2.44 5.07
C VAL A 12 3.89 1.46 5.83
N SER A 13 5.05 1.94 6.28
CA SER A 13 5.97 1.24 7.20
C SER A 13 6.57 2.25 8.16
N LEU A 14 6.65 1.93 9.44
CA LEU A 14 7.41 2.72 10.41
C LEU A 14 8.87 2.28 10.47
N ARG A 15 9.75 3.25 10.72
CA ARG A 15 11.18 3.05 10.95
C ARG A 15 11.65 3.94 12.09
N PRO A 16 12.33 3.40 13.12
CA PRO A 16 13.02 4.19 14.14
C PRO A 16 13.97 5.22 13.53
N ILE A 17 14.06 6.39 14.16
CA ILE A 17 14.97 7.45 13.73
C ILE A 17 16.41 6.96 13.86
N GLY A 18 17.20 7.13 12.80
CA GLY A 18 18.62 6.71 12.77
C GLY A 18 18.85 5.29 12.26
N GLN A 19 17.80 4.47 12.08
CA GLN A 19 17.93 3.15 11.47
C GLN A 19 17.97 3.24 9.94
N ALA A 20 18.78 2.40 9.29
CA ALA A 20 18.86 2.32 7.83
C ALA A 20 17.70 1.52 7.23
N GLU A 21 17.41 0.36 7.80
CA GLU A 21 16.43 -0.60 7.31
C GLU A 21 14.99 -0.10 7.45
N PHE A 22 14.17 -0.28 6.42
CA PHE A 22 12.74 -0.01 6.47
C PHE A 22 12.01 -1.11 7.25
N GLY A 23 10.98 -0.74 8.02
CA GLY A 23 10.13 -1.71 8.70
C GLY A 23 9.17 -2.45 7.76
N THR A 24 8.43 -3.42 8.31
CA THR A 24 7.44 -4.19 7.56
C THR A 24 6.31 -3.30 7.05
N ARG A 25 5.99 -3.44 5.76
CA ARG A 25 4.99 -2.64 5.06
C ARG A 25 3.59 -3.23 5.18
N THR A 26 2.60 -2.40 5.46
CA THR A 26 1.17 -2.67 5.17
C THR A 26 0.71 -1.88 3.96
N GLU A 27 -0.22 -2.44 3.20
CA GLU A 27 -0.80 -1.78 2.01
C GLU A 27 -2.30 -1.57 2.22
N THR A 28 -2.75 -0.33 2.31
CA THR A 28 -4.17 0.01 2.42
C THR A 28 -4.78 0.28 1.04
N LYS A 29 -5.77 -0.52 0.67
CA LYS A 29 -6.50 -0.45 -0.62
C LYS A 29 -7.78 0.36 -0.49
N ASN A 30 -8.33 0.75 -1.64
CA ASN A 30 -9.66 1.38 -1.81
C ASN A 30 -9.80 2.74 -1.11
N VAL A 31 -8.75 3.57 -1.21
CA VAL A 31 -8.76 4.91 -0.63
C VAL A 31 -9.26 5.91 -1.68
N ASN A 32 -10.47 6.45 -1.45
CA ASN A 32 -11.26 7.10 -2.51
C ASN A 32 -11.25 8.63 -2.49
N SER A 33 -10.50 9.27 -1.60
CA SER A 33 -10.27 10.71 -1.65
C SER A 33 -8.89 11.08 -1.08
N LEU A 34 -8.37 12.27 -1.40
CA LEU A 34 -7.12 12.75 -0.79
C LEU A 34 -7.24 12.84 0.74
N LYS A 35 -8.42 13.21 1.25
CA LYS A 35 -8.71 13.22 2.68
C LYS A 35 -8.69 11.81 3.27
N SER A 36 -9.27 10.83 2.56
CA SER A 36 -9.23 9.42 2.97
C SER A 36 -7.80 8.89 2.99
N VAL A 37 -6.91 9.33 2.08
CA VAL A 37 -5.47 9.01 2.11
C VAL A 37 -4.81 9.54 3.38
N GLU A 38 -5.03 10.81 3.71
CA GLU A 38 -4.49 11.39 4.95
C GLU A 38 -4.94 10.60 6.18
N VAL A 39 -6.24 10.29 6.28
CA VAL A 39 -6.82 9.56 7.42
C VAL A 39 -6.28 8.14 7.48
N ALA A 40 -6.23 7.42 6.36
CA ALA A 40 -5.70 6.05 6.28
C ALA A 40 -4.24 5.99 6.73
N VAL A 41 -3.39 6.89 6.23
CA VAL A 41 -1.96 6.95 6.59
C VAL A 41 -1.81 7.29 8.08
N ARG A 42 -2.54 8.29 8.60
CA ARG A 42 -2.48 8.66 10.02
C ARG A 42 -2.94 7.53 10.93
N TYR A 43 -3.99 6.80 10.55
CA TYR A 43 -4.46 5.63 11.28
C TYR A 43 -3.40 4.53 11.30
N GLU A 44 -2.83 4.17 10.14
CA GLU A 44 -1.80 3.13 10.04
C GLU A 44 -0.53 3.49 10.81
N MET A 45 -0.09 4.75 10.78
CA MET A 45 1.03 5.21 11.60
C MET A 45 0.78 4.96 13.09
N ARG A 46 -0.40 5.32 13.60
CA ARG A 46 -0.74 5.13 15.03
C ARG A 46 -0.88 3.66 15.39
N ARG A 47 -1.54 2.87 14.53
CA ARG A 47 -1.69 1.42 14.72
C ARG A 47 -0.32 0.73 14.77
N GLN A 48 0.54 0.97 13.77
CA GLN A 48 1.86 0.35 13.73
C GLN A 48 2.71 0.77 14.94
N ALA A 49 2.65 2.05 15.33
CA ALA A 49 3.38 2.54 16.50
C ALA A 49 2.93 1.86 17.79
N ALA A 50 1.62 1.67 18.00
CA ALA A 50 1.08 0.98 19.16
C ALA A 50 1.59 -0.47 19.23
N VAL A 51 1.46 -1.24 18.13
CA VAL A 51 1.94 -2.63 18.07
C VAL A 51 3.43 -2.74 18.35
N LEU A 52 4.24 -1.86 17.76
CA LEU A 52 5.70 -1.87 17.94
C LEU A 52 6.12 -1.45 19.35
N THR A 53 5.40 -0.50 19.96
CA THR A 53 5.68 -0.02 21.33
C THR A 53 5.34 -1.09 22.37
N ASP A 54 4.32 -1.90 22.11
CA ASP A 54 3.94 -3.05 22.95
C ASP A 54 4.84 -4.28 22.75
N GLY A 55 5.92 -4.15 21.95
CA GLY A 55 6.86 -5.24 21.65
C GLY A 55 6.35 -6.26 20.62
N GLY A 56 5.24 -5.96 19.96
CA GLY A 56 4.69 -6.76 18.86
C GLY A 56 5.40 -6.53 17.54
N THR A 57 5.00 -7.30 16.53
CA THR A 57 5.57 -7.23 15.17
C THR A 57 4.50 -6.93 14.14
N ILE A 58 4.82 -6.07 13.17
CA ILE A 58 3.94 -5.81 12.02
C ILE A 58 4.04 -6.97 11.03
N ARG A 59 2.89 -7.54 10.66
CA ARG A 59 2.78 -8.51 9.58
C ARG A 59 2.57 -7.78 8.25
N GLN A 60 3.20 -8.27 7.20
CA GLN A 60 2.97 -7.76 5.85
C GLN A 60 1.58 -8.21 5.40
N GLU A 61 0.68 -7.26 5.18
CA GLU A 61 -0.71 -7.54 4.86
C GLU A 61 -1.33 -6.42 4.01
N THR A 62 -2.35 -6.78 3.24
CA THR A 62 -3.25 -5.82 2.62
C THR A 62 -4.38 -5.49 3.59
N ARG A 63 -4.68 -4.20 3.76
CA ARG A 63 -5.71 -3.66 4.64
C ARG A 63 -6.76 -2.92 3.82
N HIS A 64 -7.97 -2.84 4.34
CA HIS A 64 -9.07 -2.07 3.74
C HIS A 64 -9.34 -0.82 4.57
N PHE A 65 -9.54 0.32 3.90
CA PHE A 65 -9.96 1.56 4.55
C PHE A 65 -11.48 1.60 4.70
N ASP A 66 -11.96 1.85 5.92
CA ASP A 66 -13.35 2.16 6.21
C ASP A 66 -13.55 3.68 6.29
N GLU A 67 -14.63 4.20 5.72
CA GLU A 67 -14.93 5.65 5.71
C GLU A 67 -15.20 6.22 7.12
N ALA A 68 -15.42 5.37 8.13
CA ALA A 68 -15.40 5.76 9.55
C ALA A 68 -13.99 6.12 10.06
N GLY A 69 -12.95 5.94 9.25
CA GLY A 69 -11.59 6.44 9.51
C GLY A 69 -10.65 5.42 10.15
N PHE A 70 -10.91 4.12 9.99
CA PHE A 70 -10.04 3.04 10.47
C PHE A 70 -9.70 2.06 9.34
N THR A 71 -8.73 1.19 9.59
CA THR A 71 -8.41 0.10 8.66
C THR A 71 -8.66 -1.26 9.29
N SER A 72 -9.05 -2.22 8.47
CA SER A 72 -9.19 -3.63 8.86
C SER A 72 -8.25 -4.51 8.02
N PRO A 73 -7.73 -5.62 8.58
CA PRO A 73 -6.98 -6.58 7.79
C PRO A 73 -7.88 -7.20 6.71
N GLY A 74 -7.35 -7.38 5.51
CA GLY A 74 -8.00 -8.16 4.47
C GLY A 74 -7.99 -9.65 4.81
N ARG A 75 -8.54 -10.47 3.90
CA ARG A 75 -8.42 -11.93 3.98
C ARG A 75 -6.93 -12.32 4.00
N ASP A 76 -6.57 -13.26 4.87
CA ASP A 76 -5.23 -13.86 4.89
C ASP A 76 -4.89 -14.42 3.50
N LYS A 77 -3.87 -13.84 2.87
CA LYS A 77 -3.25 -14.39 1.68
C LYS A 77 -2.04 -15.20 2.14
N GLU A 78 -2.13 -16.53 2.05
CA GLU A 78 -1.06 -17.43 2.49
C GLU A 78 0.24 -17.27 1.67
N THR A 79 0.19 -16.73 0.45
CA THR A 79 1.37 -16.41 -0.38
C THR A 79 1.11 -15.22 -1.31
N ALA A 80 2.16 -14.46 -1.65
CA ALA A 80 2.11 -13.52 -2.77
C ALA A 80 2.08 -14.33 -4.07
N GLU A 81 1.07 -14.11 -4.91
CA GLU A 81 0.93 -14.84 -6.17
C GLU A 81 2.06 -14.49 -7.14
N ASP A 82 2.70 -15.50 -7.71
CA ASP A 82 3.65 -15.30 -8.80
C ASP A 82 2.89 -14.92 -10.07
N TYR A 83 2.99 -13.65 -10.46
CA TYR A 83 2.36 -13.10 -11.65
C TYR A 83 2.93 -13.65 -12.95
N ARG A 84 4.06 -14.37 -12.92
CA ARG A 84 4.71 -14.99 -14.09
C ARG A 84 4.84 -14.01 -15.25
N TYR A 85 5.36 -12.81 -14.97
CA TYR A 85 5.54 -11.77 -15.99
C TYR A 85 6.36 -12.31 -17.17
N PHE A 86 5.80 -12.17 -18.38
CA PHE A 86 6.48 -12.42 -19.64
C PHE A 86 6.09 -11.33 -20.65
N PRO A 87 6.90 -11.06 -21.67
CA PRO A 87 6.54 -10.12 -22.73
C PRO A 87 5.25 -10.57 -23.41
N GLU A 88 4.29 -9.66 -23.57
CA GLU A 88 3.05 -9.91 -24.30
C GLU A 88 3.39 -10.31 -25.75
N PRO A 89 3.15 -11.58 -26.16
CA PRO A 89 3.60 -12.09 -27.46
C PRO A 89 2.88 -11.44 -28.63
N ASP A 90 1.67 -10.90 -28.40
CA ASP A 90 0.86 -10.27 -29.44
C ASP A 90 1.21 -8.78 -29.66
N LEU A 91 2.09 -8.20 -28.84
CA LEU A 91 2.47 -6.79 -28.92
C LEU A 91 3.98 -6.63 -29.18
N GLU A 92 4.32 -5.98 -30.29
CA GLU A 92 5.68 -5.51 -30.51
C GLU A 92 6.07 -4.44 -29.48
N PRO A 93 7.35 -4.36 -29.07
CA PRO A 93 7.83 -3.30 -28.18
C PRO A 93 7.56 -1.90 -28.75
N VAL A 94 6.96 -1.03 -27.94
CA VAL A 94 6.71 0.37 -28.34
C VAL A 94 8.02 1.15 -28.32
N ALA A 95 8.47 1.64 -29.48
CA ALA A 95 9.67 2.47 -29.65
C ALA A 95 9.28 3.90 -30.06
N PRO A 96 8.91 4.78 -29.11
CA PRO A 96 8.48 6.14 -29.46
C PRO A 96 9.65 6.95 -30.04
N ALA A 97 9.38 7.68 -31.14
CA ALA A 97 10.38 8.55 -31.75
C ALA A 97 10.86 9.62 -30.76
N ARG A 98 12.14 9.99 -30.85
CA ARG A 98 12.72 11.06 -30.04
C ARG A 98 11.98 12.36 -30.34
N LYS A 99 11.31 12.95 -29.35
CA LYS A 99 10.65 14.26 -29.49
C LYS A 99 11.65 15.29 -30.02
N ARG A 100 11.30 15.97 -31.11
CA ARG A 100 12.03 17.16 -31.59
C ARG A 100 11.81 18.33 -30.65
#